data_AF-A0A1Q8FRW7-F1
#
_entry.id   AF-A0A1Q8FRW7-F1
#
_cell.length_a   1.000
_cell.length_b   1.000
_cell.length_c   1.000
_cell.angle_alpha   90.00
_cell.angle_beta   90.00
_cell.angle_gamma   90.00
#
_symmetry.space_group_name_H-M   'P 1'
#
loop_
_entity.id
_entity.type
_entity.pdbx_description
1 polymer ?
#
loop_
_entity_poly.entity_id
_entity_poly.type
_entity_poly.pdbx_seq_one_letter_code
_entity_poly.pdbx_strand_id
1 'polypeptide(L)' 'MASMKDAMTASSPPPAPQGPNRAPARFRKPLGFIAGLMAGLALWLIIAVVTDSVVMGVFFGLVPGLAIGLGLHLTAKR' A
#
# COMPACT_ATOMS: atom_id res chain seq x y z
N MET A 1 -46.31 21.50 -39.53
CA MET A 1 -45.06 20.82 -39.97
C MET A 1 -44.01 21.08 -38.89
N ALA A 2 -43.91 20.18 -37.92
CA ALA A 2 -42.90 20.27 -36.86
C ALA A 2 -41.54 19.88 -37.45
N SER A 3 -40.55 20.75 -37.22
CA SER A 3 -39.25 20.76 -37.84
C SER A 3 -38.42 19.54 -37.43
N MET A 4 -37.90 18.83 -38.41
CA MET A 4 -37.01 17.65 -38.29
C MET A 4 -35.65 17.96 -37.62
N LYS A 5 -35.49 19.16 -37.03
CA LYS A 5 -34.29 19.65 -36.35
C LYS A 5 -34.26 19.33 -34.85
N ASP A 6 -35.39 18.99 -34.24
CA ASP A 6 -35.47 18.70 -32.79
C ASP A 6 -34.99 17.27 -32.44
N ALA A 7 -34.79 16.40 -33.43
CA ALA A 7 -34.31 15.04 -33.21
C ALA A 7 -32.77 14.91 -33.10
N MET A 8 -32.03 16.01 -33.32
CA MET A 8 -30.56 15.96 -33.50
C MET A 8 -29.76 16.48 -32.30
N THR A 9 -30.36 16.60 -31.11
CA THR A 9 -29.68 17.17 -29.93
C THR A 9 -29.94 16.36 -28.66
N ALA A 10 -29.69 15.05 -28.65
CA ALA A 10 -29.68 14.28 -27.40
C ALA A 10 -28.86 12.98 -27.43
N SER A 11 -27.84 12.86 -28.27
CA SER A 11 -26.90 11.72 -28.20
C SER A 11 -25.50 12.19 -27.79
N SER A 12 -25.40 12.76 -26.58
CA SER A 12 -24.11 12.76 -25.90
C SER A 12 -23.66 11.30 -25.73
N PRO A 13 -22.48 10.91 -26.23
CA PRO A 13 -22.00 9.54 -26.06
C PRO A 13 -21.95 9.22 -24.55
N PRO A 14 -22.29 7.99 -24.13
CA PRO A 14 -22.20 7.61 -22.74
C PRO A 14 -20.76 7.83 -22.26
N PRO A 15 -20.56 8.46 -21.09
CA PRO A 15 -19.23 8.72 -20.58
C PRO A 15 -18.45 7.41 -20.50
N ALA A 16 -17.25 7.41 -21.08
CA ALA A 16 -16.37 6.24 -21.08
C ALA A 16 -16.21 5.71 -19.64
N PRO A 17 -16.12 4.37 -19.44
CA PRO A 17 -15.90 3.80 -18.13
C PRO A 17 -14.68 4.48 -17.50
N GLN A 18 -14.87 5.18 -16.40
CA GLN A 18 -13.77 5.68 -15.61
C GLN A 18 -12.98 4.44 -15.21
N GLY A 19 -11.81 4.26 -15.83
CA GLY A 19 -10.88 3.18 -15.51
C GLY A 19 -10.66 3.13 -14.00
N PRO A 20 -10.31 1.95 -13.45
CA PRO A 20 -10.33 1.69 -12.00
C PRO A 20 -9.80 2.90 -11.26
N ASN A 21 -10.70 3.54 -10.50
CA ASN A 21 -10.45 4.71 -9.70
C ASN A 21 -9.20 4.41 -8.86
N ARG A 22 -8.03 4.82 -9.37
CA ARG A 22 -6.76 4.68 -8.68
C ARG A 22 -6.87 5.64 -7.52
N ALA A 23 -7.37 5.11 -6.40
CA ALA A 23 -7.48 5.82 -5.14
C ALA A 23 -6.20 6.65 -4.98
N PRO A 24 -6.33 7.95 -4.65
CA PRO A 24 -5.23 8.88 -4.73
C PRO A 24 -4.03 8.32 -3.98
N ALA A 25 -2.91 8.18 -4.70
CA ALA A 25 -1.63 7.68 -4.20
C ALA A 25 -1.08 8.45 -2.98
N ARG A 26 -1.77 9.51 -2.54
CA ARG A 26 -1.53 10.30 -1.34
C ARG A 26 -1.72 9.51 -0.03
N PHE A 27 -2.39 8.35 -0.07
CA PHE A 27 -2.44 7.40 1.06
C PHE A 27 -1.35 6.31 1.03
N ARG A 28 -0.35 6.40 0.12
CA ARG A 28 0.95 5.74 0.34
C ARG A 28 1.71 6.48 1.45
N LYS A 29 1.13 6.49 2.66
CA LYS A 29 1.91 6.60 3.89
C LYS A 29 3.00 5.52 3.83
N PRO A 30 4.11 5.66 4.56
CA PRO A 30 5.15 4.63 4.66
C PRO A 30 4.65 3.39 5.42
N LEU A 31 3.43 2.92 5.12
CA LEU A 31 2.73 1.82 5.75
C LEU A 31 3.53 0.54 5.58
N GLY A 32 4.20 0.33 4.43
CA GLY A 32 5.11 -0.81 4.24
C GLY A 32 6.33 -0.76 5.16
N PHE A 33 6.89 0.42 5.41
CA PHE A 33 8.01 0.60 6.34
C PHE A 33 7.58 0.40 7.80
N ILE A 34 6.48 1.05 8.20
CA ILE A 34 5.94 0.97 9.56
C ILE A 34 5.48 -0.46 9.86
N ALA A 35 4.82 -1.13 8.92
CA ALA A 35 4.40 -2.52 9.07
C ALA A 35 5.62 -3.45 9.22
N GLY A 36 6.65 -3.29 8.38
CA GLY A 36 7.89 -4.06 8.52
C GLY A 36 8.61 -3.83 9.85
N LEU A 37 8.67 -2.58 10.30
CA LEU A 37 9.31 -2.22 11.57
C LEU A 37 8.52 -2.76 12.77
N MET A 38 7.20 -2.64 12.79
CA MET A 38 6.36 -3.17 13.87
C MET A 38 6.36 -4.70 13.90
N ALA A 39 6.30 -5.36 12.75
CA ALA A 39 6.41 -6.81 12.66
C ALA A 39 7.79 -7.28 13.14
N GLY A 40 8.87 -6.60 12.74
CA GLY A 40 10.23 -6.88 13.20
C GLY A 40 10.40 -6.72 14.70
N LEU A 41 9.84 -5.65 15.27
CA LEU A 41 9.93 -5.35 16.69
C LEU A 41 9.12 -6.33 17.54
N ALA A 42 7.92 -6.70 17.08
CA ALA A 42 7.10 -7.73 17.71
C ALA A 42 7.81 -9.10 17.68
N LEU A 43 8.37 -9.48 16.53
CA LEU A 43 9.11 -10.73 16.39
C LEU A 43 10.38 -10.76 17.25
N TRP A 44 11.11 -9.63 17.28
CA TRP A 44 12.26 -9.45 18.17
C TRP A 44 11.88 -9.69 19.63
N LEU A 45 10.78 -9.07 20.09
CA LEU A 45 10.30 -9.18 21.46
C LEU A 45 9.91 -10.63 21.79
N ILE A 46 9.18 -11.31 20.89
CA ILE A 46 8.77 -12.70 21.08
C ILE A 46 10.00 -13.60 21.22
N ILE A 47 10.99 -13.47 20.34
CA ILE A 47 12.19 -14.30 20.38
C ILE A 47 13.01 -14.01 21.63
N ALA A 48 13.21 -12.73 21.97
CA ALA A 48 13.96 -12.34 23.16
C ALA A 48 13.33 -12.91 24.44
N VAL A 49 12.00 -12.88 24.56
CA VAL A 49 11.28 -13.43 25.71
C VAL A 49 11.32 -14.96 25.74
N VAL A 50 11.13 -15.63 24.60
CA VAL A 50 11.08 -17.11 24.53
C VAL A 50 12.47 -17.74 24.70
N THR A 51 13.53 -17.08 24.25
CA THR A 51 14.89 -17.63 24.27
C THR A 51 15.77 -17.09 25.38
N ASP A 52 15.27 -16.11 26.17
CA ASP A 52 16.06 -15.31 27.13
C ASP A 52 17.34 -14.71 26.50
N SER A 53 17.36 -14.60 25.17
CA SER A 53 18.52 -14.19 24.39
C SER A 53 18.15 -13.03 23.49
N VAL A 54 18.54 -11.84 23.95
CA VAL A 54 18.37 -10.59 23.20
C VAL A 54 19.08 -10.67 21.85
N VAL A 55 20.23 -11.36 21.79
CA VAL A 55 21.02 -11.56 20.57
C VAL A 55 20.22 -12.33 19.52
N MET A 56 19.58 -13.44 19.90
CA MET A 56 18.68 -14.20 19.02
C MET A 56 17.53 -13.34 18.52
N GLY A 57 16.93 -12.53 19.42
CA GLY A 57 15.90 -11.58 19.03
C GLY A 57 16.36 -10.64 17.92
N VAL A 58 17.57 -10.06 18.04
CA VAL A 58 18.12 -9.10 17.06
C VAL A 58 18.29 -9.74 15.68
N PHE A 59 18.95 -10.90 15.61
CA PHE A 59 19.25 -11.55 14.32
C PHE A 59 18.02 -12.12 13.61
N PHE A 60 17.04 -12.62 14.36
CA PHE A 60 15.86 -13.30 13.79
C PHE A 60 14.60 -12.44 13.75
N GLY A 61 14.53 -11.36 14.53
CA GLY A 61 13.38 -10.45 14.57
C GLY A 61 13.69 -9.06 14.00
N LEU A 62 14.65 -8.35 14.62
CA LEU A 62 14.87 -6.94 14.33
C LEU A 62 15.55 -6.71 12.97
N VAL A 63 16.66 -7.40 12.69
CA VAL A 63 17.42 -7.26 11.44
C VAL A 63 16.56 -7.65 10.22
N PRO A 64 15.85 -8.80 10.21
CA PRO A 64 14.98 -9.16 9.10
C PRO A 64 13.79 -8.22 8.95
N GLY A 65 13.18 -7.79 10.06
CA GLY A 65 12.05 -6.86 10.02
C GLY A 65 12.41 -5.48 9.48
N LEU A 66 13.60 -4.97 9.84
CA LEU A 66 14.15 -3.75 9.24
C LEU A 66 14.43 -3.93 7.75
N ALA A 67 15.01 -5.07 7.34
CA ALA A 67 15.29 -5.36 5.93
C ALA A 67 14.00 -5.40 5.08
N ILE A 68 12.94 -6.04 5.59
CA ILE A 68 11.61 -6.08 4.94
C ILE A 68 11.01 -4.68 4.88
N GLY A 69 11.02 -3.93 5.99
CA GLY A 69 10.51 -2.56 6.04
C GLY A 69 11.22 -1.64 5.04
N LEU A 70 12.56 -1.72 4.96
CA LEU A 70 13.35 -0.98 3.98
C LEU A 70 13.04 -1.42 2.55
N GLY A 71 13.00 -2.73 2.28
CA GLY A 71 12.73 -3.28 0.95
C GLY A 71 11.36 -2.85 0.41
N LEU A 72 10.32 -2.89 1.24
CA LEU A 72 8.99 -2.39 0.90
C LEU A 72 8.98 -0.87 0.69
N HIS A 73 9.72 -0.12 1.51
CA HIS A 73 9.83 1.34 1.36
C HIS A 73 10.53 1.74 0.05
N LEU A 74 11.62 1.06 -0.31
CA LEU A 74 12.35 1.28 -1.56
C LEU A 74 11.51 0.87 -2.78
N THR A 75 10.76 -0.23 -2.68
CA THR A 75 9.86 -0.69 -3.74
C THR A 75 8.69 0.28 -3.96
N ALA A 76 8.19 0.91 -2.89
CA ALA A 76 7.13 1.91 -3.00
C ALA A 76 7.60 3.27 -3.55
N LYS A 77 8.92 3.53 -3.51
CA LYS A 77 9.58 4.74 -4.02
C LYS A 77 9.99 4.66 -5.50
N ARG A 78 10.15 3.46 -6.06
CA ARG A 78 10.27 3.23 -7.51
C ARG A 78 8.89 3.23 -8.15
#